data_AF-A0A7C0ZXJ3-F1
#
_entry.id   AF-A0A7C0ZXJ3-F1
#
_cell.length_a   1.000
_cell.length_b   1.000
_cell.length_c   1.000
_cell.angle_alpha   90.00
_cell.angle_beta   90.00
_cell.angle_gamma   90.00
#
_symmetry.space_group_name_H-M   'P 1'
#
loop_
_entity.id
_entity.type
_entity.pdbx_description
1 polymer ?
#
loop_
_entity_poly.entity_id
_entity_poly.type
_entity_poly.pdbx_seq_one_letter_code
_entity_poly.pdbx_strand_id
1 'polypeptide(L)'
;MNNNKHLIVSGVLFAIVLFLWPIFMAIAQPAVTGTEQQLYWVMRNLAMYRCQFILAFLIAPLVLYMMSAQLDRAGTGGGTAGLTGRLFLAGYLVLNSISYASQIVLVPVFMRAGMVQQAGLFYFGSEESVVYFLNQMGYAFWAVGAIILFVPLVRHSGMIRYISGLYLISALLSIAAFAGLMADSKVLNSLTLYSGLILAPVGILTAIWGIREQLHKE
;
A
#
# COMPACT_ATOMS: atom_id res chain seq x y z
N MET A 1 -23.87 -6.18 11.28
CA MET A 1 -23.94 -5.64 9.90
C MET A 1 -23.78 -6.79 8.92
N ASN A 2 -24.43 -6.74 7.76
CA ASN A 2 -24.30 -7.81 6.75
C ASN A 2 -22.87 -7.79 6.17
N ASN A 3 -22.06 -8.83 6.39
CA ASN A 3 -20.66 -8.92 5.94
C ASN A 3 -20.48 -8.56 4.45
N ASN A 4 -21.51 -8.79 3.63
CA ASN A 4 -21.55 -8.43 2.21
C ASN A 4 -21.34 -6.92 1.98
N LYS A 5 -21.91 -6.05 2.83
CA LYS A 5 -21.75 -4.59 2.71
C LYS A 5 -20.30 -4.16 2.93
N HIS A 6 -19.59 -4.81 3.86
CA HIS A 6 -18.18 -4.50 4.11
C HIS A 6 -17.31 -4.82 2.91
N LEU A 7 -17.51 -5.97 2.25
CA LEU A 7 -16.81 -6.33 1.02
C LEU A 7 -17.00 -5.30 -0.10
N ILE A 8 -18.25 -4.86 -0.32
CA ILE A 8 -18.58 -3.87 -1.35
C ILE A 8 -17.87 -2.56 -1.04
N VAL A 9 -18.07 -2.02 0.16
CA VAL A 9 -17.52 -0.71 0.54
C VAL A 9 -15.99 -0.74 0.53
N SER A 10 -15.36 -1.76 1.13
CA SER A 10 -13.90 -1.85 1.17
C SER A 10 -13.30 -2.02 -0.23
N GLY A 11 -13.91 -2.85 -1.08
CA GLY A 11 -13.45 -3.09 -2.44
C GLY A 11 -13.54 -1.84 -3.31
N VAL A 12 -14.67 -1.12 -3.25
CA VAL A 12 -14.88 0.13 -3.99
C VAL A 12 -13.92 1.22 -3.54
N LEU A 13 -13.80 1.47 -2.22
CA LEU A 13 -12.90 2.50 -1.69
C LEU A 13 -11.45 2.22 -2.07
N PHE A 14 -11.00 0.98 -1.90
CA PHE A 14 -9.64 0.59 -2.24
C PHE A 14 -9.37 0.74 -3.75
N ALA A 15 -10.28 0.28 -4.61
CA ALA A 15 -10.14 0.43 -6.05
C ALA A 15 -10.03 1.92 -6.46
N ILE A 16 -10.92 2.78 -5.95
CA ILE A 16 -10.89 4.22 -6.25
C ILE A 16 -9.54 4.82 -5.87
N VAL A 17 -9.07 4.59 -4.64
CA VAL A 17 -7.80 5.16 -4.17
C VAL A 17 -6.63 4.62 -4.98
N LEU A 18 -6.60 3.32 -5.27
CA LEU A 18 -5.50 2.70 -6.02
C LEU A 18 -5.47 3.12 -7.50
N PHE A 19 -6.61 3.47 -8.12
CA PHE A 19 -6.65 4.04 -9.46
C PHE A 19 -6.27 5.51 -9.50
N LEU A 20 -6.70 6.30 -8.50
CA LEU A 20 -6.37 7.72 -8.43
C LEU A 20 -4.90 7.94 -8.10
N TRP A 21 -4.30 7.12 -7.23
CA TRP A 21 -2.94 7.32 -6.77
C TRP A 21 -1.89 7.41 -7.90
N PRO A 22 -1.81 6.48 -8.89
CA PRO A 22 -0.86 6.58 -10.00
C PRO A 22 -1.05 7.83 -10.87
N ILE A 23 -2.28 8.30 -11.02
CA ILE A 23 -2.58 9.54 -11.76
C ILE A 23 -1.98 10.73 -11.01
N PHE A 24 -2.20 10.80 -9.69
CA PHE A 24 -1.63 11.86 -8.85
C PHE A 24 -0.10 11.76 -8.75
N MET A 25 0.45 10.56 -8.73
CA MET A 25 1.90 10.32 -8.78
C MET A 25 2.51 10.86 -10.08
N ALA A 26 1.88 10.59 -11.23
CA ALA A 26 2.36 11.04 -12.52
C ALA A 26 2.35 12.58 -12.65
N ILE A 27 1.29 13.25 -12.18
CA ILE A 27 1.21 14.73 -12.25
C ILE A 27 2.09 15.42 -11.19
N ALA A 28 2.36 14.78 -10.06
CA ALA A 28 3.13 15.34 -8.95
C ALA A 28 4.63 14.98 -9.01
N GLN A 29 5.09 14.40 -10.12
CA GLN A 29 6.49 14.04 -10.31
C GLN A 29 7.32 15.29 -10.70
N PRO A 30 8.41 15.62 -9.98
CA PRO A 30 9.30 16.69 -10.37
C PRO A 30 9.98 16.38 -11.72
N ALA A 31 9.95 17.32 -12.66
CA ALA A 31 10.62 17.21 -13.96
C ALA A 31 12.14 17.54 -13.91
N VAL A 32 12.67 17.80 -12.72
CA VAL A 32 14.07 18.21 -12.50
C VAL A 32 14.88 17.08 -11.85
N THR A 33 16.17 17.05 -12.14
CA THR A 33 17.13 16.14 -11.51
C THR A 33 17.80 16.79 -10.31
N GLY A 34 18.24 15.97 -9.36
CA GLY A 34 18.88 16.42 -8.12
C GLY A 34 17.88 16.65 -6.98
N THR A 35 18.17 16.06 -5.82
CA THR A 35 17.27 16.07 -4.65
C THR A 35 16.92 17.49 -4.20
N GLU A 36 17.89 18.40 -4.17
CA GLU A 36 17.65 19.78 -3.77
C GLU A 36 16.69 20.51 -4.72
N GLN A 37 16.92 20.42 -6.04
CA GLN A 37 16.05 21.04 -7.05
C GLN A 37 14.63 20.45 -6.99
N GLN A 38 14.53 19.13 -6.77
CA GLN A 38 13.25 18.46 -6.58
C GLN A 38 12.52 18.96 -5.34
N LEU A 39 13.22 19.16 -4.22
CA LEU A 39 12.63 19.71 -2.99
C LEU A 39 12.11 21.14 -3.19
N TYR A 40 12.84 21.99 -3.91
CA TYR A 40 12.32 23.32 -4.27
C TYR A 40 11.11 23.24 -5.20
N TRP A 41 11.09 22.30 -6.14
CA TRP A 41 9.93 22.04 -6.98
C TRP A 41 8.71 21.60 -6.15
N VAL A 42 8.91 20.72 -5.17
CA VAL A 42 7.88 20.27 -4.22
C VAL A 42 7.28 21.46 -3.48
N MET A 43 8.11 22.40 -3.02
CA MET A 43 7.61 23.60 -2.33
C MET A 43 6.76 24.50 -3.21
N ARG A 44 7.06 24.59 -4.51
CA ARG A 44 6.24 25.34 -5.49
C ARG A 44 4.93 24.62 -5.84
N ASN A 45 4.89 23.29 -5.69
CA ASN A 45 3.78 22.44 -6.10
C ASN A 45 3.15 21.68 -4.91
N LEU A 46 3.20 22.28 -3.72
CA LEU A 46 2.93 21.60 -2.45
C LEU A 46 1.54 20.97 -2.37
N ALA A 47 0.52 21.59 -2.97
CA ALA A 47 -0.84 21.05 -2.98
C ALA A 47 -0.90 19.70 -3.72
N MET A 48 -0.36 19.63 -4.94
CA MET A 48 -0.32 18.40 -5.74
C MET A 48 0.53 17.33 -5.05
N TYR A 49 1.68 17.73 -4.51
CA TYR A 49 2.56 16.85 -3.75
C TYR A 49 1.87 16.27 -2.49
N ARG A 50 1.08 17.06 -1.76
CA ARG A 50 0.30 16.56 -0.62
C ARG A 50 -0.82 15.64 -1.05
N CYS A 51 -1.55 15.96 -2.11
CA CYS A 51 -2.65 15.14 -2.60
C CYS A 51 -2.18 13.71 -2.96
N GLN A 52 -1.06 13.57 -3.68
CA GLN A 52 -0.53 12.23 -4.00
C GLN A 52 -0.21 11.42 -2.73
N PHE A 53 0.35 12.07 -1.69
CA PHE A 53 0.76 11.38 -0.48
C PHE A 53 -0.39 11.14 0.50
N ILE A 54 -1.45 11.95 0.46
CA ILE A 54 -2.71 11.64 1.14
C ILE A 54 -3.33 10.38 0.52
N LEU A 55 -3.38 10.28 -0.81
CA LEU A 55 -3.87 9.07 -1.48
C LEU A 55 -3.01 7.85 -1.13
N ALA A 56 -1.67 7.98 -1.18
CA ALA A 56 -0.76 6.91 -0.80
C ALA A 56 -0.94 6.47 0.67
N PHE A 57 -1.13 7.45 1.58
CA PHE A 57 -1.40 7.19 3.00
C PHE A 57 -2.68 6.39 3.21
N LEU A 58 -3.72 6.60 2.38
CA LEU A 58 -4.99 5.87 2.47
C LEU A 58 -4.91 4.43 1.95
N ILE A 59 -3.91 4.06 1.16
CA ILE A 59 -3.78 2.68 0.62
C ILE A 59 -3.69 1.66 1.75
N ALA A 60 -2.84 1.89 2.75
CA ALA A 60 -2.61 0.97 3.85
C ALA A 60 -3.88 0.67 4.68
N PRO A 61 -4.61 1.67 5.25
CA PRO A 61 -5.83 1.38 5.99
C PRO A 61 -6.93 0.76 5.10
N LEU A 62 -7.03 1.13 3.83
CA LEU A 62 -8.05 0.57 2.94
C LEU A 62 -7.77 -0.88 2.55
N VAL A 63 -6.52 -1.24 2.26
CA VAL A 63 -6.17 -2.66 1.99
C VAL A 63 -6.39 -3.51 3.23
N LEU A 64 -6.06 -3.01 4.43
CA LEU A 64 -6.28 -3.73 5.67
C LEU A 64 -7.78 -3.91 6.00
N TYR A 65 -8.59 -2.89 5.75
CA TYR A 65 -10.03 -3.01 5.88
C TYR A 65 -10.59 -4.05 4.90
N MET A 66 -10.13 -4.02 3.65
CA MET A 66 -10.52 -5.00 2.63
C MET A 66 -10.10 -6.43 2.99
N MET A 67 -8.85 -6.64 3.40
CA MET A 67 -8.34 -7.94 3.84
C MET A 67 -9.15 -8.48 5.02
N SER A 68 -9.48 -7.63 5.99
CA SER A 68 -10.30 -8.02 7.15
C SER A 68 -11.69 -8.47 6.73
N ALA A 69 -12.38 -7.70 5.87
CA ALA A 69 -13.69 -8.07 5.36
C ALA A 69 -13.68 -9.41 4.57
N GLN A 70 -12.62 -9.67 3.80
CA GLN A 70 -12.43 -10.92 3.06
C GLN A 70 -12.21 -12.11 3.99
N LEU A 71 -11.35 -11.96 5.01
CA LEU A 71 -11.06 -13.00 6.00
C LEU A 71 -12.30 -13.35 6.83
N ASP A 72 -13.01 -12.33 7.31
CA ASP A 72 -14.27 -12.50 8.04
C ASP A 72 -15.31 -13.25 7.20
N ARG A 73 -15.44 -12.90 5.91
CA ARG A 73 -16.36 -13.61 5.00
C ARG A 73 -15.92 -15.05 4.73
N ALA A 74 -14.62 -15.30 4.62
CA ALA A 74 -14.06 -16.63 4.41
C ALA A 74 -14.16 -17.51 5.67
N GLY A 75 -14.51 -16.94 6.83
CA GLY A 75 -14.54 -17.64 8.11
C GLY A 75 -13.14 -18.00 8.61
N THR A 76 -12.12 -17.24 8.21
CA THR A 76 -10.72 -17.48 8.57
C THR A 76 -10.11 -16.26 9.27
N GLY A 77 -8.94 -16.44 9.90
CA GLY A 77 -8.23 -15.36 10.60
C GLY A 77 -8.15 -15.52 12.13
N GLY A 78 -8.75 -16.57 12.68
CA GLY A 78 -8.58 -16.98 14.08
C GLY A 78 -7.24 -17.69 14.36
N GLY A 79 -6.95 -17.93 15.64
CA GLY A 79 -5.78 -18.69 16.09
C GLY A 79 -4.46 -17.92 16.07
N THR A 80 -3.37 -18.62 16.42
CA THR A 80 -2.03 -18.04 16.55
C THR A 80 -1.50 -17.50 15.22
N ALA A 81 -1.63 -18.27 14.12
CA ALA A 81 -1.24 -17.82 12.79
C ALA A 81 -2.01 -16.55 12.36
N GLY A 82 -3.31 -16.50 12.63
CA GLY A 82 -4.14 -15.33 12.35
C GLY A 82 -3.76 -14.09 13.17
N LEU A 83 -3.34 -14.27 14.42
CA LEU A 83 -2.79 -13.19 15.23
C LEU A 83 -1.44 -12.70 14.68
N THR A 84 -0.51 -13.61 14.38
CA THR A 84 0.81 -13.29 13.84
C THR A 84 0.69 -12.51 12.52
N GLY A 85 -0.17 -12.96 11.60
CA GLY A 85 -0.42 -12.24 10.35
C GLY A 85 -0.91 -10.81 10.59
N ARG A 86 -1.86 -10.63 11.52
CA ARG A 86 -2.38 -9.29 11.89
C ARG A 86 -1.33 -8.39 12.56
N LEU A 87 -0.41 -8.95 13.34
CA LEU A 87 0.71 -8.19 13.91
C LEU A 87 1.64 -7.65 12.83
N PHE A 88 1.98 -8.45 11.82
CA PHE A 88 2.75 -7.99 10.66
C PHE A 88 2.01 -6.89 9.89
N LEU A 89 0.70 -7.05 9.67
CA LEU A 89 -0.13 -6.03 9.04
C LEU A 89 -0.22 -4.72 9.85
N ALA A 90 -0.22 -4.80 11.19
CA ALA A 90 -0.14 -3.62 12.04
C ALA A 90 1.21 -2.91 11.90
N GLY A 91 2.31 -3.67 11.84
CA GLY A 91 3.63 -3.11 11.56
C GLY A 91 3.69 -2.40 10.20
N TYR A 92 3.12 -3.02 9.15
CA TYR A 92 2.95 -2.38 7.84
C TYR A 92 2.22 -1.03 7.94
N LEU A 93 1.08 -0.99 8.64
CA LEU A 93 0.30 0.24 8.80
C LEU A 93 1.14 1.35 9.45
N VAL A 94 1.84 1.04 10.54
CA VAL A 94 2.66 2.01 11.27
C VAL A 94 3.79 2.54 10.39
N LEU A 95 4.56 1.64 9.77
CA LEU A 95 5.72 2.01 8.96
C LEU A 95 5.31 2.88 7.77
N ASN A 96 4.30 2.46 7.01
CA ASN A 96 3.81 3.25 5.87
C ASN A 96 3.16 4.56 6.30
N SER A 97 2.46 4.59 7.45
CA SER A 97 1.89 5.84 7.97
C SER A 97 2.98 6.86 8.27
N ILE A 98 4.07 6.44 8.93
CA ILE A 98 5.23 7.31 9.17
C ILE A 98 5.82 7.79 7.84
N SER A 99 6.04 6.87 6.91
CA SER A 99 6.63 7.19 5.61
C SER A 99 5.82 8.22 4.83
N TYR A 100 4.52 8.01 4.65
CA TYR A 100 3.68 8.92 3.87
C TYR A 100 3.33 10.21 4.63
N ALA A 101 3.07 10.14 5.94
CA ALA A 101 2.79 11.34 6.74
C ALA A 101 4.01 12.29 6.78
N SER A 102 5.22 11.74 6.78
CA SER A 102 6.44 12.56 6.71
C SER A 102 6.52 13.40 5.44
N GLN A 103 6.05 12.88 4.30
CA GLN A 103 5.99 13.65 3.05
C GLN A 103 5.00 14.81 3.18
N ILE A 104 3.84 14.57 3.80
CA ILE A 104 2.79 15.58 3.94
C ILE A 104 3.20 16.71 4.89
N VAL A 105 3.90 16.35 5.98
CA VAL A 105 4.16 17.22 7.14
C VAL A 105 5.63 17.61 7.26
N LEU A 106 6.55 16.65 7.39
CA LEU A 106 7.95 16.90 7.75
C LEU A 106 8.75 17.53 6.63
N VAL A 107 8.64 16.99 5.40
CA VAL A 107 9.39 17.54 4.24
C VAL A 107 9.10 19.04 4.05
N PRO A 108 7.83 19.50 4.01
CA PRO A 108 7.54 20.94 3.89
C PRO A 108 7.98 21.75 5.11
N VAL A 109 7.96 21.18 6.32
CA VAL A 109 8.42 21.86 7.54
C VAL A 109 9.92 22.11 7.48
N PHE A 110 10.72 21.09 7.16
CA PHE A 110 12.17 21.23 7.02
C PHE A 110 12.55 22.19 5.90
N MET A 111 11.88 22.13 4.75
CA MET A 111 12.13 23.06 3.65
C MET A 111 11.84 24.52 4.02
N ARG A 112 10.75 24.79 4.75
CA ARG A 112 10.46 26.16 5.25
C ARG A 112 11.48 26.65 6.27
N ALA A 113 12.08 25.74 7.03
CA ALA A 113 13.13 26.05 8.00
C ALA A 113 14.53 26.17 7.37
N GLY A 114 14.68 26.01 6.05
CA GLY A 114 15.99 25.99 5.38
C GLY A 114 16.82 24.72 5.64
N MET A 115 16.21 23.69 6.23
CA MET A 115 16.85 22.43 6.61
C MET A 115 16.85 21.43 5.44
N VAL A 116 17.50 21.79 4.33
CA VAL A 116 17.45 21.05 3.06
C VAL A 116 17.99 19.62 3.20
N GLN A 117 19.08 19.43 3.95
CA GLN A 117 19.66 18.11 4.17
C GLN A 117 18.69 17.17 4.90
N GLN A 118 18.05 17.66 5.97
CA GLN A 118 17.05 16.89 6.72
C GLN A 118 15.79 16.62 5.88
N ALA A 119 15.37 17.58 5.05
CA ALA A 119 14.31 17.36 4.08
C ALA A 119 14.68 16.24 3.08
N GLY A 120 15.94 16.18 2.63
CA GLY A 120 16.46 15.13 1.76
C GLY A 120 16.35 13.73 2.37
N LEU A 121 16.79 13.55 3.62
CA LEU A 121 16.67 12.28 4.35
C LEU A 121 15.22 11.80 4.52
N PHE A 122 14.27 12.74 4.54
CA PHE A 122 12.85 12.47 4.65
C PHE A 122 12.11 12.53 3.32
N TYR A 123 12.76 12.75 2.19
CA TYR A 123 12.08 12.89 0.90
C TYR A 123 12.15 11.58 0.10
N PHE A 124 11.02 11.08 -0.38
CA PHE A 124 10.95 9.80 -1.10
C PHE A 124 11.81 9.72 -2.36
N GLY A 125 12.05 10.85 -3.04
CA GLY A 125 12.89 10.86 -4.24
C GLY A 125 14.39 10.90 -3.96
N SER A 126 14.83 10.86 -2.69
CA SER A 126 16.24 10.77 -2.32
C SER A 126 16.70 9.31 -2.24
N GLU A 127 17.92 9.02 -2.72
CA GLU A 127 18.52 7.68 -2.63
C GLU A 127 18.81 7.27 -1.17
N GLU A 128 19.06 8.23 -0.28
CA GLU A 128 19.35 8.01 1.15
C GLU A 128 18.11 8.13 2.06
N SER A 129 16.91 8.08 1.47
CA SER A 129 15.67 8.36 2.18
C SER A 129 15.34 7.30 3.23
N VAL A 130 15.41 7.68 4.51
CA VAL A 130 15.08 6.81 5.64
C VAL A 130 13.62 6.38 5.56
N VAL A 131 12.73 7.30 5.17
CA VAL A 131 11.30 7.00 5.06
C VAL A 131 10.96 6.16 3.84
N TYR A 132 11.78 6.19 2.78
CA TYR A 132 11.68 5.23 1.69
C TYR A 132 12.05 3.82 2.15
N PHE A 133 13.12 3.69 2.93
CA PHE A 133 13.48 2.42 3.57
C PHE A 133 12.34 1.89 4.46
N LEU A 134 11.77 2.73 5.34
CA LEU A 134 10.63 2.34 6.18
C LEU A 134 9.42 1.89 5.36
N ASN A 135 9.16 2.54 4.23
CA ASN A 135 8.08 2.18 3.32
C ASN A 135 8.30 0.79 2.69
N GLN A 136 9.53 0.51 2.23
CA GLN A 136 9.89 -0.78 1.66
C GLN A 136 9.86 -1.90 2.72
N MET A 137 10.34 -1.62 3.94
CA MET A 137 10.20 -2.53 5.07
C MET A 137 8.73 -2.77 5.45
N GLY A 138 7.89 -1.73 5.37
CA GLY A 138 6.44 -1.84 5.51
C GLY A 138 5.85 -2.83 4.50
N TYR A 139 6.20 -2.71 3.22
CA TYR A 139 5.75 -3.66 2.19
C TYR A 139 6.22 -5.10 2.45
N ALA A 140 7.43 -5.29 2.99
CA ALA A 140 7.89 -6.62 3.41
C ALA A 140 7.04 -7.18 4.57
N PHE A 141 6.69 -6.35 5.57
CA PHE A 141 5.80 -6.74 6.66
C PHE A 141 4.40 -7.10 6.14
N TRP A 142 3.86 -6.28 5.23
CA TRP A 142 2.60 -6.57 4.56
C TRP A 142 2.63 -7.91 3.83
N ALA A 143 3.70 -8.18 3.08
CA ALA A 143 3.86 -9.42 2.33
C ALA A 143 3.85 -10.65 3.25
N VAL A 144 4.59 -10.60 4.37
CA VAL A 144 4.59 -11.69 5.36
C VAL A 144 3.20 -11.87 5.96
N GLY A 145 2.53 -10.79 6.35
CA GLY A 145 1.16 -10.84 6.86
C GLY A 145 0.17 -11.44 5.85
N ALA A 146 0.25 -11.02 4.59
CA ALA A 146 -0.58 -11.52 3.51
C ALA A 146 -0.33 -13.01 3.24
N ILE A 147 0.94 -13.46 3.20
CA ILE A 147 1.29 -14.87 3.03
C ILE A 147 0.68 -15.72 4.15
N ILE A 148 0.89 -15.33 5.41
CA ILE A 148 0.36 -16.09 6.56
C ILE A 148 -1.17 -16.21 6.49
N LEU A 149 -1.86 -15.13 6.14
CA LEU A 149 -3.32 -15.08 6.17
C LEU A 149 -3.99 -15.70 4.93
N PHE A 150 -3.39 -15.58 3.75
CA PHE A 150 -4.03 -15.94 2.47
C PHE A 150 -3.46 -17.21 1.81
N VAL A 151 -2.30 -17.74 2.21
CA VAL A 151 -1.83 -19.05 1.71
C VAL A 151 -2.86 -20.17 1.92
N PRO A 152 -3.49 -20.33 3.11
CA PRO A 152 -4.47 -21.39 3.31
C PRO A 152 -5.69 -21.27 2.37
N LEU A 153 -6.05 -20.03 2.01
CA LEU A 153 -7.23 -19.71 1.21
C LEU A 153 -7.07 -20.01 -0.28
N VAL A 154 -5.86 -20.26 -0.77
CA VAL A 154 -5.63 -20.70 -2.17
C VAL A 154 -6.28 -22.06 -2.45
N ARG A 155 -6.49 -22.88 -1.41
CA ARG A 155 -7.14 -24.19 -1.53
C ARG A 155 -8.67 -24.11 -1.51
N HIS A 156 -9.25 -22.95 -1.22
CA HIS A 156 -10.70 -22.76 -1.23
C HIS A 156 -11.23 -22.69 -2.68
N SER A 157 -12.55 -22.75 -2.84
CA SER A 157 -13.23 -22.54 -4.12
C SER A 157 -13.79 -21.12 -4.25
N GLY A 158 -14.14 -20.71 -5.47
CA GLY A 158 -14.79 -19.41 -5.74
C GLY A 158 -13.83 -18.21 -5.73
N MET A 159 -14.39 -17.01 -5.47
CA MET A 159 -13.67 -15.74 -5.64
C MET A 159 -12.47 -15.59 -4.71
N ILE A 160 -12.57 -16.10 -3.47
CA ILE A 160 -11.52 -15.97 -2.47
C ILE A 160 -10.21 -16.64 -2.91
N ARG A 161 -10.26 -17.71 -3.70
CA ARG A 161 -9.07 -18.37 -4.26
C ARG A 161 -8.29 -17.43 -5.18
N TYR A 162 -8.98 -16.75 -6.08
CA TYR A 162 -8.35 -15.82 -7.03
C TYR A 162 -7.79 -14.59 -6.31
N ILE A 163 -8.56 -14.03 -5.37
CA ILE A 163 -8.12 -12.93 -4.50
C ILE A 163 -6.85 -13.32 -3.74
N SER A 164 -6.82 -14.52 -3.15
CA SER A 164 -5.66 -15.03 -2.42
C SER A 164 -4.45 -15.17 -3.32
N GLY A 165 -4.63 -15.74 -4.53
CA GLY A 165 -3.55 -15.85 -5.51
C GLY A 165 -2.94 -14.49 -5.88
N LEU A 166 -3.77 -13.47 -6.09
CA LEU A 166 -3.29 -12.11 -6.39
C LEU A 166 -2.52 -11.49 -5.22
N TYR A 167 -2.99 -11.67 -3.98
CA TYR A 167 -2.23 -11.24 -2.79
C TYR A 167 -0.88 -11.92 -2.70
N LEU A 168 -0.79 -13.23 -2.97
CA LEU A 168 0.48 -13.94 -2.90
C LEU A 168 1.47 -13.48 -3.96
N ILE A 169 1.02 -13.26 -5.19
CA ILE A 169 1.90 -12.71 -6.24
C ILE A 169 2.39 -11.32 -5.82
N SER A 170 1.49 -10.47 -5.36
CA SER A 170 1.83 -9.14 -4.85
C SER A 170 2.82 -9.21 -3.69
N ALA A 171 2.63 -10.11 -2.73
CA ALA A 171 3.51 -10.33 -1.60
C ALA A 171 4.93 -10.76 -2.03
N LEU A 172 5.03 -11.69 -2.97
CA LEU A 172 6.33 -12.11 -3.52
C LEU A 172 7.06 -10.95 -4.21
N LEU A 173 6.33 -10.12 -4.98
CA LEU A 173 6.89 -8.92 -5.61
C LEU A 173 7.36 -7.88 -4.56
N SER A 174 6.61 -7.69 -3.49
CA SER A 174 7.00 -6.81 -2.37
C SER A 174 8.27 -7.29 -1.66
N ILE A 175 8.40 -8.61 -1.42
CA ILE A 175 9.62 -9.20 -0.85
C ILE A 175 10.80 -9.01 -1.80
N ALA A 176 10.60 -9.29 -3.10
CA ALA A 176 11.64 -9.09 -4.12
C ALA A 176 12.06 -7.63 -4.22
N ALA A 177 11.13 -6.68 -4.06
CA ALA A 177 11.42 -5.26 -4.08
C ALA A 177 12.21 -4.78 -2.87
N PHE A 178 11.91 -5.30 -1.69
CA PHE A 178 12.69 -5.03 -0.48
C PHE A 178 14.09 -5.65 -0.57
N ALA A 179 14.21 -6.89 -1.05
CA ALA A 179 15.50 -7.50 -1.34
C ALA A 179 16.30 -6.69 -2.38
N GLY A 180 15.60 -6.16 -3.39
CA GLY A 180 16.15 -5.24 -4.37
C GLY A 180 16.72 -3.97 -3.75
N LEU A 181 16.03 -3.37 -2.77
CA LEU A 181 16.56 -2.23 -2.01
C LEU A 181 17.84 -2.61 -1.28
N MET A 182 17.86 -3.75 -0.58
CA MET A 182 19.02 -4.20 0.19
C MET A 182 20.23 -4.56 -0.69
N ALA A 183 19.99 -4.95 -1.93
CA ALA A 183 21.02 -5.27 -2.91
C ALA A 183 21.35 -4.10 -3.87
N ASP A 184 20.83 -2.90 -3.61
CA ASP A 184 20.96 -1.71 -4.47
C ASP A 184 20.56 -1.96 -5.95
N SER A 185 19.57 -2.84 -6.15
CA SER A 185 19.03 -3.19 -7.47
C SER A 185 17.78 -2.36 -7.77
N LYS A 186 17.93 -1.29 -8.56
CA LYS A 186 16.82 -0.43 -9.01
C LYS A 186 15.72 -1.22 -9.73
N VAL A 187 16.10 -2.22 -10.54
CA VAL A 187 15.15 -3.08 -11.27
C VAL A 187 14.29 -3.88 -10.30
N LEU A 188 14.89 -4.59 -9.35
CA LEU A 188 14.13 -5.36 -8.37
C LEU A 188 13.30 -4.44 -7.47
N ASN A 189 13.85 -3.31 -7.03
CA ASN A 189 13.14 -2.37 -6.19
C ASN A 189 11.90 -1.75 -6.87
N SER A 190 11.93 -1.58 -8.20
CA SER A 190 10.77 -1.14 -8.99
C SER A 190 9.57 -2.11 -8.93
N LEU A 191 9.79 -3.37 -8.54
CA LEU A 191 8.73 -4.37 -8.33
C LEU A 191 7.70 -3.94 -7.27
N THR A 192 8.02 -2.97 -6.42
CA THR A 192 7.05 -2.35 -5.49
C THR A 192 5.84 -1.80 -6.23
N LEU A 193 6.06 -1.10 -7.35
CA LEU A 193 4.96 -0.50 -8.12
C LEU A 193 4.07 -1.60 -8.71
N TYR A 194 4.68 -2.62 -9.31
CA TYR A 194 3.96 -3.76 -9.88
C TYR A 194 3.20 -4.55 -8.81
N SER A 195 3.79 -4.71 -7.63
CA SER A 195 3.16 -5.30 -6.44
C SER A 195 1.90 -4.52 -6.02
N GLY A 196 1.93 -3.19 -6.07
CA GLY A 196 0.74 -2.37 -5.83
C GLY A 196 -0.31 -2.52 -6.93
N LEU A 197 0.09 -2.43 -8.20
CA LEU A 197 -0.83 -2.47 -9.35
C LEU A 197 -1.58 -3.79 -9.49
N ILE A 198 -0.97 -4.92 -9.15
CA ILE A 198 -1.65 -6.22 -9.18
C ILE A 198 -2.78 -6.33 -8.14
N LEU A 199 -2.84 -5.44 -7.15
CA LEU A 199 -3.96 -5.38 -6.19
C LEU A 199 -5.18 -4.65 -6.75
N ALA A 200 -5.08 -3.92 -7.87
CA ALA A 200 -6.23 -3.27 -8.50
C ALA A 200 -7.39 -4.25 -8.81
N PRO A 201 -7.16 -5.43 -9.44
CA PRO A 201 -8.21 -6.42 -9.61
C PRO A 201 -8.74 -6.97 -8.27
N VAL A 202 -7.97 -6.97 -7.18
CA VAL A 202 -8.45 -7.44 -5.87
C VAL A 202 -9.59 -6.56 -5.35
N GLY A 203 -9.46 -5.23 -5.45
CA GLY A 203 -10.54 -4.30 -5.06
C GLY A 203 -11.84 -4.56 -5.83
N ILE A 204 -11.72 -4.71 -7.15
CA ILE A 204 -12.85 -4.98 -8.05
C ILE A 204 -13.50 -6.33 -7.73
N LEU A 205 -12.71 -7.40 -7.63
CA LEU A 205 -13.21 -8.74 -7.34
C LEU A 205 -13.89 -8.81 -5.98
N THR A 206 -13.40 -8.06 -4.99
CA THR A 206 -14.01 -7.99 -3.66
C THR A 206 -15.38 -7.34 -3.70
N ALA A 207 -15.53 -6.24 -4.46
CA ALA A 207 -16.82 -5.60 -4.63
C ALA A 207 -17.82 -6.51 -5.37
N ILE A 208 -17.39 -7.16 -6.45
CA ILE A 208 -18.20 -8.13 -7.20
C ILE A 208 -18.63 -9.29 -6.30
N TRP A 209 -17.72 -9.79 -5.45
CA TRP A 209 -18.03 -10.84 -4.48
C TRP A 209 -19.15 -10.41 -3.54
N GLY A 210 -19.03 -9.23 -2.93
CA GLY A 210 -20.06 -8.70 -2.04
C GLY A 210 -21.43 -8.52 -2.71
N ILE A 211 -21.46 -8.03 -3.97
CA ILE A 211 -22.70 -7.85 -4.75
C ILE A 211 -23.36 -9.20 -5.03
N ARG A 212 -22.61 -10.18 -5.54
CA ARG A 212 -23.14 -11.51 -5.85
C ARG A 212 -23.77 -12.16 -4.62
N GLU A 213 -23.10 -12.07 -3.49
CA GLU A 213 -23.58 -12.62 -2.21
C GLU A 213 -24.83 -11.90 -1.68
N GLN A 214 -25.04 -10.63 -2.02
CA GLN A 214 -26.26 -9.92 -1.67
C GLN A 214 -27.45 -10.38 -2.51
N LEU A 215 -27.25 -10.57 -3.82
CA LEU A 215 -28.29 -11.00 -4.75
C LEU A 215 -28.81 -12.42 -4.51
N HIS A 216 -28.00 -13.32 -3.94
CA HIS A 216 -28.44 -14.71 -3.64
C HIS A 216 -29.21 -14.83 -2.31
N LYS A 217 -29.34 -13.74 -1.53
CA LYS A 217 -30.10 -13.72 -0.28
C LYS A 217 -31.53 -13.18 -0.45
N GLU A 218 -31.85 -12.64 -1.62
CA GLU A 218 -33.17 -12.16 -2.03
C GLU A 218 -33.85 -13.21 -2.91
#